data_AF-A0A699VHG8-F1
#
_entry.id   AF-A0A699VHG8-F1
#
_cell.length_a   1.000
_cell.length_b   1.000
_cell.length_c   1.000
_cell.angle_alpha   90.00
_cell.angle_beta   90.00
_cell.angle_gamma   90.00
#
_symmetry.space_group_name_H-M   'P 1'
#
loop_
_entity.id
_entity.type
_entity.pdbx_description
1 polymer ?
#
loop_
_entity_poly.entity_id
_entity_poly.type
_entity_poly.pdbx_seq_one_letter_code
_entity_poly.pdbx_strand_id
1 'polypeptide(L)'
;DFQFTAKVEDEFDQIANGHEEWGTMLAGFYEPFHASVERGQDIERSTLGSTREIGVHPETGEKITARLGKYGPYVALGDTEGETKPAYANLRKGQFIETITLEDALELFKLPRVVGEFEGKDMTAALGRFGPYIRHDSKFYSLTKEQDPHTITGEESVTLIEAKRKADAEKLIK
;
A
#
# COMPACT_ATOMS: atom_id res chain seq x y z
N ASP A 1 -11.78 18.69 9.55
CA ASP A 1 -13.07 19.37 9.76
C ASP A 1 -12.79 20.87 9.78
N PHE A 2 -13.45 21.64 8.92
CA PHE A 2 -13.23 23.09 8.81
C PHE A 2 -13.75 23.85 10.05
N GLN A 3 -14.77 23.31 10.74
CA GLN A 3 -15.32 23.94 11.95
C GLN A 3 -14.35 23.85 13.14
N PHE A 4 -13.57 22.78 13.23
CA PHE A 4 -12.54 22.60 14.26
C PHE A 4 -11.43 23.64 14.14
N THR A 5 -10.91 23.85 12.91
CA THR A 5 -9.82 24.81 12.67
C THR A 5 -10.24 26.23 13.02
N ALA A 6 -11.45 26.66 12.62
CA ALA A 6 -11.95 28.00 12.92
C ALA A 6 -12.12 28.25 14.43
N LYS A 7 -12.56 27.25 15.19
CA LYS A 7 -12.73 27.36 16.65
C LYS A 7 -11.38 27.51 17.37
N VAL A 8 -10.37 26.74 16.96
CA VAL A 8 -9.02 26.80 17.56
C VAL A 8 -8.34 28.14 17.28
N GLU A 9 -8.55 28.71 16.08
CA GLU A 9 -8.04 30.04 15.74
C GLU A 9 -8.65 31.14 16.62
N ASP A 10 -9.96 31.09 16.89
CA ASP A 10 -10.64 32.04 17.77
C ASP A 10 -10.15 31.94 19.23
N GLU A 11 -9.94 30.73 19.74
CA GLU A 11 -9.37 30.49 21.07
C GLU A 11 -7.93 31.04 21.18
N PHE A 12 -7.12 30.89 20.12
CA PHE A 12 -5.77 31.48 20.10
C PHE A 12 -5.79 33.01 20.11
N ASP A 13 -6.72 33.63 19.38
CA ASP A 13 -6.88 35.09 19.38
C ASP A 13 -7.31 35.59 20.77
N GLN A 14 -8.17 34.87 21.48
CA GLN A 14 -8.59 35.22 22.84
C GLN A 14 -7.43 35.14 23.85
N ILE A 15 -6.56 34.12 23.73
CA ILE A 15 -5.34 34.00 24.53
C ILE A 15 -4.36 35.13 24.23
N ALA A 16 -4.15 35.47 22.95
CA ALA A 16 -3.23 36.52 22.52
C ALA A 16 -3.64 37.91 23.05
N ASN A 17 -4.94 38.16 23.17
CA ASN A 17 -5.50 39.38 23.73
C ASN A 17 -5.61 39.37 25.26
N GLY A 18 -5.16 38.30 25.93
CA GLY A 18 -5.15 38.18 27.40
C GLY A 18 -6.52 37.95 28.02
N HIS A 19 -7.50 37.52 27.21
CA HIS A 19 -8.86 37.23 27.67
C HIS A 19 -9.02 35.79 28.18
N GLU A 20 -8.06 34.91 27.90
CA GLU A 20 -8.08 33.51 28.32
C GLU A 20 -6.68 33.02 28.71
N GLU A 21 -6.59 32.16 29.73
CA GLU A 21 -5.34 31.51 30.09
C GLU A 21 -5.08 30.29 29.21
N TRP A 22 -3.90 30.24 28.57
CA TRP A 22 -3.52 29.18 27.65
C TRP A 22 -3.68 27.76 28.22
N GLY A 23 -3.49 27.62 29.54
CA GLY A 23 -3.61 26.34 30.25
C GLY A 23 -5.04 25.81 30.29
N THR A 24 -6.04 26.68 30.32
CA THR A 24 -7.46 26.31 30.31
C THR A 24 -7.87 25.77 28.95
N MET A 25 -7.46 26.43 27.86
CA MET A 25 -7.70 25.95 26.51
C MET A 25 -7.00 24.60 26.28
N LEU A 26 -5.71 24.52 26.65
CA LEU A 26 -4.96 23.27 26.47
C LEU A 26 -5.57 22.12 27.26
N ALA A 27 -5.98 22.35 28.51
CA ALA A 27 -6.65 21.32 29.32
C ALA A 27 -8.00 20.91 28.69
N GLY A 28 -8.78 21.86 28.17
CA GLY A 28 -10.05 21.62 27.49
C GLY A 28 -9.91 20.73 26.24
N PHE A 29 -8.80 20.85 25.52
CA PHE A 29 -8.49 19.98 24.38
C PHE A 29 -7.84 18.64 24.82
N TYR A 30 -6.83 18.71 25.68
CA TYR A 30 -5.96 17.59 25.99
C TYR A 30 -6.63 16.55 26.90
N GLU A 31 -7.44 16.95 27.89
CA GLU A 31 -8.08 16.00 28.81
C GLU A 31 -9.08 15.07 28.08
N PRO A 32 -10.02 15.57 27.24
CA PRO A 32 -10.91 14.70 26.46
C PRO A 32 -10.16 13.86 25.42
N PHE A 33 -9.10 14.41 24.82
CA PHE A 33 -8.25 13.69 23.88
C PHE A 33 -7.50 12.55 24.57
N HIS A 34 -6.86 12.80 25.70
CA HIS A 34 -6.11 11.83 26.47
C HIS A 34 -7.01 10.69 26.95
N ALA A 35 -8.19 11.02 27.50
CA ALA A 35 -9.20 10.02 27.86
C ALA A 35 -9.70 9.20 26.65
N SER A 36 -9.68 9.77 25.44
CA SER A 36 -10.02 9.05 24.21
C SER A 36 -8.88 8.13 23.75
N VAL A 37 -7.63 8.56 23.91
CA VAL A 37 -6.43 7.76 23.62
C VAL A 37 -6.32 6.59 24.59
N GLU A 38 -6.52 6.81 25.89
CA GLU A 38 -6.52 5.74 26.91
C GLU A 38 -7.62 4.70 26.63
N ARG A 39 -8.85 5.15 26.32
CA ARG A 39 -9.92 4.24 25.88
C ARG A 39 -9.57 3.48 24.60
N GLY A 40 -8.77 4.07 23.72
CA GLY A 40 -8.28 3.45 22.49
C GLY A 40 -7.08 2.52 22.68
N GLN A 41 -6.40 2.53 23.84
CA GLN A 41 -5.26 1.66 24.12
C GLN A 41 -5.67 0.21 24.35
N ASP A 42 -6.88 -0.02 24.89
CA ASP A 42 -7.47 -1.36 25.10
C ASP A 42 -8.09 -1.95 23.82
N ILE A 43 -8.22 -1.15 22.76
CA ILE A 43 -8.62 -1.67 21.44
C ILE A 43 -7.42 -2.43 20.88
N GLU A 44 -7.49 -3.76 20.96
CA GLU A 44 -6.51 -4.64 20.36
C GLU A 44 -6.31 -4.23 18.90
N ARG A 45 -5.08 -3.83 18.52
CA ARG A 45 -4.73 -3.41 17.15
C ARG A 45 -5.11 -4.44 16.06
N SER A 46 -5.44 -5.68 16.47
CA SER A 46 -5.99 -6.75 15.63
C SER A 46 -7.39 -6.42 15.07
N THR A 47 -8.23 -5.70 15.84
CA THR A 47 -9.61 -5.37 15.48
C THR A 47 -9.73 -4.16 14.56
N LEU A 48 -8.70 -3.31 14.52
CA LEU A 48 -8.49 -2.24 13.54
C LEU A 48 -7.81 -2.75 12.26
N GLY A 49 -7.66 -4.06 12.10
CA GLY A 49 -7.38 -4.68 10.82
C GLY A 49 -8.63 -4.56 9.97
N SER A 50 -8.80 -3.41 9.29
CA SER A 50 -9.88 -3.10 8.35
C SER A 50 -10.00 -4.17 7.27
N THR A 51 -10.61 -5.29 7.63
CA THR A 51 -10.89 -6.41 6.75
C THR A 51 -12.15 -6.04 6.02
N ARG A 52 -11.97 -5.52 4.80
CA ARG A 52 -13.08 -5.20 3.92
C ARG A 52 -13.27 -6.34 2.94
N GLU A 53 -14.42 -6.99 2.99
CA GLU A 53 -14.81 -7.92 1.95
C GLU A 53 -15.12 -7.12 0.67
N ILE A 54 -14.37 -7.39 -0.40
CA ILE A 54 -14.54 -6.71 -1.69
C ILE A 54 -15.58 -7.46 -2.53
N GLY A 55 -15.58 -8.79 -2.47
CA GLY A 55 -16.50 -9.63 -3.23
C GLY A 55 -16.01 -11.08 -3.36
N VAL A 56 -16.49 -11.76 -4.40
CA VAL A 56 -16.17 -13.15 -4.73
C VAL A 56 -15.55 -13.20 -6.12
N HIS A 57 -14.52 -14.01 -6.30
CA HIS A 57 -13.87 -14.21 -7.59
C HIS A 57 -14.81 -14.96 -8.54
N PRO A 58 -15.06 -14.45 -9.76
CA PRO A 58 -16.04 -15.04 -10.68
C PRO A 58 -15.64 -16.43 -11.20
N GLU A 59 -14.35 -16.69 -11.37
CA GLU A 59 -13.87 -17.99 -11.87
C GLU A 59 -13.66 -19.06 -10.77
N THR A 60 -13.09 -18.69 -9.61
CA THR A 60 -12.78 -19.64 -8.54
C THR A 60 -13.88 -19.76 -7.49
N GLY A 61 -14.79 -18.78 -7.40
CA GLY A 61 -15.81 -18.73 -6.35
C GLY A 61 -15.25 -18.38 -4.96
N GLU A 62 -13.97 -18.03 -4.85
CA GLU A 62 -13.31 -17.71 -3.59
C GLU A 62 -13.55 -16.26 -3.18
N LYS A 63 -13.59 -16.00 -1.86
CA LYS A 63 -13.75 -14.65 -1.32
C LYS A 63 -12.49 -13.81 -1.53
N ILE A 64 -12.68 -12.54 -1.86
CA ILE A 64 -11.62 -11.53 -1.94
C ILE A 64 -11.79 -10.55 -0.79
N THR A 65 -10.77 -10.45 0.05
CA THR A 65 -10.75 -9.54 1.20
C THR A 65 -9.55 -8.60 1.13
N ALA A 66 -9.75 -7.31 1.40
CA ALA A 66 -8.68 -6.35 1.58
C ALA A 66 -8.38 -6.19 3.07
N ARG A 67 -7.10 -6.29 3.45
CA ARG A 67 -6.65 -6.22 4.85
C ARG A 67 -5.36 -5.39 4.94
N LEU A 68 -5.09 -4.84 6.13
CA LEU A 68 -3.83 -4.17 6.43
C LEU A 68 -2.86 -5.14 7.11
N GLY A 69 -1.72 -5.42 6.49
CA GLY A 69 -0.71 -6.33 7.03
C GLY A 69 0.57 -5.63 7.46
N LYS A 70 1.51 -6.41 8.01
CA LYS A 70 2.88 -5.97 8.36
C LYS A 70 3.58 -5.20 7.25
N TYR A 71 3.33 -5.57 5.99
CA TYR A 71 4.02 -5.04 4.82
C TYR A 71 3.21 -3.99 4.05
N GLY A 72 2.05 -3.58 4.56
CA GLY A 72 1.15 -2.64 3.91
C GLY A 72 -0.22 -3.26 3.57
N PRO A 73 -1.08 -2.50 2.87
CA PRO A 73 -2.39 -2.97 2.45
C PRO A 73 -2.26 -4.04 1.36
N TYR A 74 -3.04 -5.12 1.50
CA TYR A 74 -3.05 -6.24 0.56
C TYR A 74 -4.47 -6.79 0.36
N VAL A 75 -4.70 -7.43 -0.78
CA VAL A 75 -5.85 -8.27 -1.06
C VAL A 75 -5.48 -9.74 -0.89
N ALA A 76 -6.36 -10.51 -0.28
CA ALA A 76 -6.27 -11.96 -0.13
C ALA A 76 -7.42 -12.60 -0.91
N LEU A 77 -7.08 -13.60 -1.74
CA LEU A 77 -8.02 -14.46 -2.46
C LEU A 77 -8.00 -15.84 -1.79
N GLY A 78 -9.17 -16.31 -1.39
CA GLY A 78 -9.33 -17.56 -0.65
C GLY A 78 -9.38 -17.36 0.87
N ASP A 79 -9.87 -18.38 1.56
CA ASP A 79 -9.88 -18.38 3.02
C ASP A 79 -8.50 -18.75 3.56
N THR A 80 -8.07 -18.09 4.63
CA THR A 80 -6.83 -18.43 5.34
C THR A 80 -6.89 -19.83 5.98
N GLU A 81 -8.08 -20.38 6.17
CA GLU A 81 -8.32 -21.72 6.74
C GLU A 81 -8.80 -22.75 5.69
N GLY A 82 -8.81 -22.38 4.41
CA GLY A 82 -9.25 -23.26 3.31
C GLY A 82 -8.22 -24.30 2.89
N GLU A 83 -8.66 -25.28 2.11
CA GLU A 83 -7.82 -26.35 1.53
C GLU A 83 -6.85 -25.82 0.45
N THR A 84 -7.17 -24.65 -0.14
CA THR A 84 -6.37 -23.94 -1.14
C THR A 84 -5.46 -22.90 -0.49
N LYS A 85 -4.20 -22.84 -0.93
CA LYS A 85 -3.25 -21.83 -0.42
C LYS A 85 -3.72 -20.44 -0.87
N PRO A 86 -4.03 -19.52 0.07
CA PRO A 86 -4.54 -18.20 -0.29
C PRO A 86 -3.51 -17.43 -1.10
N ALA A 87 -3.98 -16.82 -2.18
CA ALA A 87 -3.16 -15.91 -2.98
C ALA A 87 -3.21 -14.52 -2.35
N TYR A 88 -2.07 -13.85 -2.30
CA TYR A 88 -1.95 -12.51 -1.75
C TYR A 88 -1.38 -11.56 -2.80
N ALA A 89 -1.98 -10.38 -2.93
CA ALA A 89 -1.46 -9.33 -3.78
C ALA A 89 -1.46 -7.98 -3.04
N ASN A 90 -0.36 -7.24 -3.11
CA ASN A 90 -0.24 -5.94 -2.45
C ASN A 90 -0.97 -4.86 -3.27
N LEU A 91 -1.64 -3.92 -2.59
CA LEU A 91 -2.26 -2.78 -3.28
C LEU A 91 -1.21 -1.87 -3.92
N ARG A 92 -1.55 -1.25 -5.06
CA ARG A 92 -0.70 -0.24 -5.72
C ARG A 92 -0.69 1.07 -4.94
N LYS A 93 0.32 1.90 -5.21
CA LYS A 93 0.40 3.25 -4.64
C LYS A 93 -0.80 4.08 -5.09
N GLY A 94 -1.59 4.56 -4.13
CA GLY A 94 -2.82 5.33 -4.39
C GLY A 94 -4.10 4.49 -4.37
N GLN A 95 -4.01 3.16 -4.29
CA GLN A 95 -5.15 2.31 -3.96
C GLN A 95 -5.30 2.23 -2.44
N PHE A 96 -6.54 2.35 -1.97
CA PHE A 96 -6.89 2.25 -0.55
C PHE A 96 -7.79 1.05 -0.31
N ILE A 97 -7.68 0.45 0.88
CA ILE A 97 -8.52 -0.68 1.31
C ILE A 97 -10.02 -0.32 1.19
N GLU A 98 -10.37 0.93 1.47
CA GLU A 98 -11.75 1.43 1.48
C GLU A 98 -12.35 1.62 0.07
N THR A 99 -11.52 1.99 -0.91
CA THR A 99 -11.99 2.38 -2.25
C THR A 99 -11.73 1.32 -3.32
N ILE A 100 -10.93 0.30 -3.02
CA ILE A 100 -10.58 -0.74 -4.01
C ILE A 100 -11.84 -1.50 -4.47
N THR A 101 -11.93 -1.73 -5.78
CA THR A 101 -13.03 -2.47 -6.40
C THR A 101 -12.67 -3.95 -6.61
N LEU A 102 -13.67 -4.78 -6.90
CA LEU A 102 -13.45 -6.19 -7.24
C LEU A 102 -12.57 -6.33 -8.49
N GLU A 103 -12.82 -5.50 -9.50
CA GLU A 103 -12.09 -5.49 -10.77
C GLU A 103 -10.60 -5.18 -10.53
N ASP A 104 -10.31 -4.12 -9.76
CA ASP A 104 -8.94 -3.76 -9.37
C ASP A 104 -8.24 -4.92 -8.64
N ALA A 105 -8.94 -5.60 -7.73
CA ALA A 105 -8.37 -6.71 -6.98
C ALA A 105 -8.04 -7.90 -7.88
N LEU A 106 -8.91 -8.23 -8.85
CA LEU A 106 -8.67 -9.28 -9.85
C LEU A 106 -7.44 -8.97 -10.72
N GLU A 107 -7.22 -7.70 -11.07
CA GLU A 107 -6.01 -7.31 -11.79
C GLU A 107 -4.74 -7.60 -11.01
N LEU A 108 -4.73 -7.35 -9.70
CA LEU A 108 -3.57 -7.58 -8.85
C LEU A 108 -3.15 -9.08 -8.82
N PHE A 109 -4.10 -10.01 -8.97
CA PHE A 109 -3.84 -11.45 -9.01
C PHE A 109 -3.31 -11.96 -10.35
N LYS A 110 -3.36 -11.16 -11.43
CA LYS A 110 -2.78 -11.53 -12.73
C LYS A 110 -1.24 -11.54 -12.72
N LEU A 111 -0.64 -10.97 -11.68
CA LEU A 111 0.80 -10.97 -11.45
C LEU A 111 1.13 -11.95 -10.32
N PRO A 112 2.26 -12.70 -10.38
CA PRO A 112 3.41 -12.53 -11.26
C PRO A 112 3.23 -13.16 -12.66
N ARG A 113 3.64 -12.44 -13.72
CA ARG A 113 3.61 -12.90 -15.11
C ARG A 113 5.00 -13.09 -15.67
N VAL A 114 5.26 -14.20 -16.37
CA VAL A 114 6.50 -14.37 -17.15
C VAL A 114 6.38 -13.57 -18.44
N VAL A 115 7.28 -12.60 -18.64
CA VAL A 115 7.28 -11.70 -19.82
C VAL A 115 8.17 -12.23 -20.95
N GLY A 116 9.10 -13.13 -20.63
CA GLY A 116 10.00 -13.77 -21.59
C GLY A 116 11.19 -14.42 -20.90
N GLU A 117 12.14 -14.91 -21.70
CA GLU A 117 13.42 -15.43 -21.25
C GLU A 117 14.55 -14.51 -21.73
N PHE A 118 15.53 -14.24 -20.87
CA PHE A 118 16.73 -13.49 -21.21
C PHE A 118 17.96 -14.17 -20.61
N GLU A 119 19.05 -14.33 -21.37
CA GLU A 119 20.28 -15.00 -20.91
C GLU A 119 20.04 -16.41 -20.30
N GLY A 120 19.05 -17.16 -20.82
CA GLY A 120 18.70 -18.49 -20.33
C GLY A 120 17.97 -18.50 -18.98
N LYS A 121 17.44 -17.35 -18.54
CA LYS A 121 16.68 -17.20 -17.28
C LYS A 121 15.39 -16.44 -17.51
N ASP A 122 14.33 -16.85 -16.82
CA ASP A 122 13.02 -16.22 -16.92
C ASP A 122 13.03 -14.78 -16.41
N MET A 123 12.37 -13.91 -17.16
CA MET A 123 11.99 -12.57 -16.73
C MET A 123 10.55 -12.59 -16.22
N THR A 124 10.36 -12.26 -14.95
CA THR A 124 9.04 -12.25 -14.31
C THR A 124 8.66 -10.83 -13.92
N ALA A 125 7.55 -10.31 -14.43
CA ALA A 125 6.96 -9.07 -13.97
C ALA A 125 6.12 -9.32 -12.71
N ALA A 126 6.38 -8.56 -11.65
CA ALA A 126 5.70 -8.68 -10.37
C ALA A 126 5.55 -7.33 -9.66
N LEU A 127 4.69 -7.29 -8.64
CA LEU A 127 4.49 -6.11 -7.78
C LEU A 127 5.19 -6.31 -6.44
N GLY A 128 5.99 -5.32 -6.03
CA GLY A 128 6.71 -5.32 -4.77
C GLY A 128 6.39 -4.10 -3.91
N ARG A 129 6.99 -4.02 -2.73
CA ARG A 129 6.84 -2.89 -1.79
C ARG A 129 7.13 -1.53 -2.42
N PHE A 130 8.10 -1.48 -3.33
CA PHE A 130 8.55 -0.25 -3.99
C PHE A 130 7.86 0.00 -5.34
N GLY A 131 6.83 -0.79 -5.65
CA GLY A 131 6.13 -0.74 -6.92
C GLY A 131 6.51 -1.90 -7.85
N PRO A 132 6.14 -1.78 -9.14
CA PRO A 132 6.37 -2.82 -10.13
C PRO A 132 7.85 -3.07 -10.44
N TYR A 133 8.19 -4.33 -10.65
CA TYR A 133 9.55 -4.73 -11.02
C TYR A 133 9.58 -5.95 -11.96
N ILE A 134 10.65 -6.06 -12.74
CA ILE A 134 11.06 -7.28 -13.43
C ILE A 134 12.07 -8.01 -12.54
N ARG A 135 11.82 -9.30 -12.29
CA ARG A 135 12.77 -10.21 -11.69
C ARG A 135 13.51 -10.94 -12.81
N HIS A 136 14.83 -10.83 -12.82
CA HIS A 136 15.70 -11.59 -13.71
C HIS A 136 16.96 -11.97 -12.96
N ASP A 137 17.32 -13.27 -12.98
CA ASP A 137 18.50 -13.80 -12.30
C ASP A 137 18.66 -13.39 -10.82
N SER A 138 17.59 -13.56 -10.03
CA SER A 138 17.55 -13.13 -8.61
C SER A 138 17.78 -11.63 -8.37
N LYS A 139 17.89 -10.82 -9.43
CA LYS A 139 17.98 -9.36 -9.38
C LYS A 139 16.62 -8.75 -9.69
N PHE A 140 16.41 -7.55 -9.15
CA PHE A 140 15.15 -6.82 -9.22
C PHE A 140 15.37 -5.51 -9.96
N TYR A 141 14.60 -5.29 -11.02
CA TYR A 141 14.67 -4.12 -11.88
C TYR A 141 13.33 -3.39 -11.83
N SER A 142 13.27 -2.25 -11.15
CA SER A 142 12.04 -1.47 -11.01
C SER A 142 11.60 -0.89 -12.36
N LEU A 143 10.31 -1.03 -12.68
CA LEU A 143 9.71 -0.38 -13.86
C LEU A 143 9.60 1.14 -13.63
N THR A 144 9.66 1.92 -14.71
CA THR A 144 9.37 3.35 -14.66
C THR A 144 7.86 3.59 -14.50
N LYS A 145 7.47 4.82 -14.13
CA LYS A 145 6.04 5.19 -13.94
C LYS A 145 5.21 5.07 -15.22
N GLU A 146 5.86 5.07 -16.38
CA GLU A 146 5.22 4.99 -17.70
C GLU A 146 5.00 3.54 -18.13
N GLN A 147 5.72 2.59 -17.54
CA GLN A 147 5.70 1.18 -17.90
C GLN A 147 4.72 0.42 -17.01
N ASP A 148 3.70 -0.20 -17.61
CA ASP A 148 2.76 -1.05 -16.88
C ASP A 148 3.23 -2.53 -16.87
N PRO A 149 3.28 -3.19 -15.69
CA PRO A 149 3.61 -4.61 -15.57
C PRO A 149 2.77 -5.58 -16.42
N HIS A 150 1.55 -5.18 -16.77
CA HIS A 150 0.61 -6.04 -17.49
C HIS A 150 0.88 -6.02 -18.99
N THR A 151 1.45 -4.93 -19.51
CA THR A 151 1.67 -4.72 -20.94
C THR A 151 3.15 -4.73 -21.33
N ILE A 152 4.07 -4.65 -20.37
CA ILE A 152 5.51 -4.61 -20.66
C ILE A 152 5.95 -5.84 -21.47
N THR A 153 6.70 -5.56 -22.54
CA THR A 153 7.21 -6.58 -23.44
C THR A 153 8.56 -7.14 -22.98
N GLY A 154 8.95 -8.29 -23.54
CA GLY A 154 10.28 -8.86 -23.29
C GLY A 154 11.41 -7.91 -23.70
N GLU A 155 11.28 -7.24 -24.84
CA GLU A 155 12.30 -6.31 -25.37
C GLU A 155 12.50 -5.08 -24.47
N GLU A 156 11.41 -4.50 -23.97
CA GLU A 156 11.47 -3.40 -22.99
C GLU A 156 12.09 -3.86 -21.67
N SER A 157 11.78 -5.09 -21.25
CA SER A 157 12.34 -5.69 -20.04
C SER A 157 13.86 -5.90 -20.15
N VAL A 158 14.35 -6.36 -21.30
CA VAL A 158 15.79 -6.50 -21.58
C VAL A 158 16.47 -5.14 -21.55
N THR A 159 15.90 -4.15 -22.23
CA THR A 159 16.43 -2.77 -22.25
C THR A 159 16.56 -2.20 -20.84
N LEU A 160 15.55 -2.42 -19.98
CA LEU A 160 15.56 -1.99 -18.59
C LEU A 160 16.67 -2.68 -17.78
N ILE A 161 16.85 -3.99 -17.97
CA ILE A 161 17.90 -4.79 -17.31
C ILE A 161 19.28 -4.26 -17.69
N GLU A 162 19.55 -4.05 -18.97
CA GLU A 162 20.84 -3.56 -19.47
C GLU A 162 21.14 -2.15 -19.00
N ALA A 163 20.16 -1.23 -19.10
CA ALA A 163 20.31 0.15 -18.63
C ALA A 163 20.66 0.20 -17.13
N LYS A 164 20.02 -0.64 -16.32
CA LYS A 164 20.28 -0.71 -14.88
C LYS A 164 21.65 -1.31 -14.58
N ARG A 165 22.05 -2.39 -15.28
CA ARG A 165 23.39 -3.00 -15.16
C ARG A 165 24.48 -1.99 -15.52
N LYS A 166 24.29 -1.18 -16.56
CA LYS A 166 25.23 -0.12 -16.96
C LYS A 166 25.33 0.98 -15.91
N ALA A 167 24.20 1.47 -15.39
CA ALA A 167 24.18 2.49 -14.35
C ALA A 167 24.85 2.01 -13.04
N ASP A 168 24.69 0.74 -12.68
CA ASP A 168 25.35 0.17 -11.50
C ASP A 168 26.87 -0.01 -11.73
N ALA A 169 27.30 -0.36 -12.95
CA ALA A 169 28.72 -0.41 -13.32
C ALA A 169 29.39 0.97 -13.30
N GLU A 170 28.73 2.01 -13.81
CA GLU A 170 29.23 3.39 -13.79
C GLU A 170 29.39 3.94 -12.37
N LYS A 171 28.52 3.52 -11.44
CA LYS A 171 28.63 3.90 -10.02
C LYS A 171 29.79 3.23 -9.30
N LEU A 172 30.23 2.05 -9.74
CA LEU A 172 31.30 1.30 -9.08
C LEU A 172 32.71 1.80 -9.44
N ILE A 173 32.83 2.63 -10.50
CA ILE A 173 34.11 3.13 -11.02
C ILE A 173 34.50 4.49 -10.39
N LYS A 174 33.66 5.05 -9.50
CA LYS A 174 33.89 6.33 -8.82
C LYS A 174 34.20 6.15 -7.34
#